data_AF-A0A8V5GIG7-F1
#
_entry.id   AF-A0A8V5GIG7-F1
#
_cell.length_a   1.000
_cell.length_b   1.000
_cell.length_c   1.000
_cell.angle_alpha   90.00
_cell.angle_beta   90.00
_cell.angle_gamma   90.00
#
_symmetry.space_group_name_H-M   'P 1'
#
loop_
_entity.id
_entity.type
_entity.pdbx_description
1 polymer ?
#
loop_
_entity_poly.entity_id
_entity_poly.type
_entity_poly.pdbx_seq_one_letter_code
_entity_poly.pdbx_strand_id
1 'polypeptide(L)'
;MGNALGPPPRGPRRGEPLGSPGSFDELHRQCKEVFPQQMEGVKLLVTKTLSSHFQVTHTIHMSTLGPSGYRFNATFVGDRQLSPTETHQAKFVTWQFDGEYRGDDCTATLTLGNPDLLGGSVILVAHFLQSITPRMVLGGEMVYHRRPGEEGAILTLAGKYTAQKWVATLNVGYGGAHASYYHRANEQVQVGVELEANTRLQETTFAFGYQLNLPQANVVFRGLVDSNWSVGGVLEKKLPPLPVTLALGAFLNHWKNRFHCGFSVIVG
;
A
#
# COMPACT_ATOMS: atom_id res chain seq x y z
N MET A 1 40.87 33.09 -20.11
CA MET A 1 40.81 32.43 -18.79
C MET A 1 39.77 33.14 -17.96
N GLY A 2 38.74 32.43 -17.49
CA GLY A 2 37.68 33.03 -16.66
C GLY A 2 36.44 32.15 -16.54
N ASN A 3 36.59 30.89 -16.11
CA ASN A 3 35.45 30.05 -15.71
C ASN A 3 34.93 30.56 -14.36
N ALA A 4 33.81 31.28 -14.37
CA ALA A 4 33.07 31.63 -13.16
C ALA A 4 32.21 30.42 -12.74
N LEU A 5 32.67 29.71 -11.70
CA LEU A 5 31.93 28.69 -10.98
C LEU A 5 30.60 29.28 -10.49
N GLY A 6 29.48 28.69 -10.92
CA GLY A 6 28.16 29.00 -10.37
C GLY A 6 28.11 28.71 -8.86
N PRO A 7 27.29 29.44 -8.09
CA PRO A 7 27.21 29.26 -6.65
C PRO A 7 26.74 27.84 -6.31
N PRO A 8 27.26 27.23 -5.22
CA PRO A 8 26.81 25.92 -4.77
C PRO A 8 25.33 25.95 -4.37
N PRO A 9 24.60 24.82 -4.46
CA PRO A 9 23.20 24.76 -4.07
C PRO A 9 23.04 25.16 -2.60
N ARG A 10 22.22 26.18 -2.36
CA ARG A 10 21.90 26.68 -1.01
C ARG A 10 21.32 25.52 -0.18
N GLY A 11 21.96 25.19 0.94
CA GLY A 11 21.41 24.29 1.95
C GLY A 11 20.07 24.82 2.50
N PRO A 12 19.21 23.95 3.05
CA PRO A 12 17.89 24.33 3.51
C PRO A 12 17.99 25.40 4.61
N ARG A 13 17.23 26.49 4.44
CA ARG A 13 17.13 27.58 5.42
C ARG A 13 16.35 27.09 6.64
N ARG A 14 16.84 27.36 7.84
CA ARG A 14 16.08 27.17 9.09
C ARG A 14 14.74 27.91 8.96
N GLY A 15 13.63 27.17 8.91
CA GLY A 15 12.28 27.73 8.92
C GLY A 15 11.34 27.33 7.78
N GLU A 16 11.63 26.30 6.97
CA GLU A 16 10.55 25.69 6.18
C GLU A 16 9.59 24.94 7.13
N PRO A 17 8.27 25.23 7.10
CA PRO A 17 7.31 24.47 7.89
C PRO A 17 7.42 23.00 7.50
N LEU A 18 7.61 22.14 8.49
CA LEU A 18 7.66 20.71 8.26
C LEU A 18 6.25 20.30 7.81
N GLY A 19 6.15 19.67 6.64
CA GLY A 19 4.86 19.15 6.17
C GLY A 19 4.45 17.96 7.03
N SER A 20 3.14 17.70 7.11
CA SER A 20 2.63 16.54 7.83
C SER A 20 3.20 15.23 7.24
N PRO A 21 3.67 14.30 8.08
CA PRO A 21 4.41 13.12 7.63
C PRO A 21 3.57 12.10 6.83
N GLY A 22 2.24 12.22 6.89
CA GLY A 22 1.27 11.22 6.42
C GLY A 22 0.97 10.17 7.49
N SER A 23 0.13 9.19 7.17
CA SER A 23 -0.13 8.06 8.07
C SER A 23 0.93 6.96 7.93
N PHE A 24 1.04 6.12 8.96
CA PHE A 24 2.00 5.00 8.97
C PHE A 24 1.72 3.99 7.86
N ASP A 25 0.46 3.72 7.55
CA ASP A 25 0.05 2.80 6.47
C ASP A 25 0.48 3.28 5.08
N GLU A 26 0.63 4.60 4.91
CA GLU A 26 1.04 5.20 3.64
C GLU A 26 2.56 5.14 3.39
N LEU A 27 3.35 4.72 4.38
CA LEU A 27 4.82 4.72 4.32
C LEU A 27 5.36 3.92 3.13
N HIS A 28 4.78 2.76 2.87
CA HIS A 28 5.17 1.88 1.75
C HIS A 28 4.23 1.99 0.54
N ARG A 29 3.14 2.78 0.65
CA ARG A 29 2.08 2.82 -0.37
C ARG A 29 2.61 3.16 -1.76
N GLN A 30 3.48 4.15 -1.86
CA GLN A 30 4.04 4.58 -3.15
C GLN A 30 4.82 3.48 -3.86
N CYS A 31 5.55 2.64 -3.11
CA CYS A 31 6.27 1.51 -3.69
C CYS A 31 5.28 0.39 -4.06
N LYS A 32 4.38 0.04 -3.13
CA LYS A 32 3.36 -1.01 -3.32
C LYS A 32 2.44 -0.76 -4.52
N GLU A 33 2.08 0.49 -4.81
CA GLU A 33 1.22 0.85 -5.94
C GLU A 33 1.86 0.57 -7.32
N VAL A 34 3.19 0.56 -7.41
CA VAL A 34 3.92 0.24 -8.66
C VAL A 34 3.78 -1.23 -9.03
N PHE A 35 3.64 -2.11 -8.02
CA PHE A 35 3.56 -3.54 -8.25
C PHE A 35 2.21 -3.95 -8.87
N PRO A 36 2.22 -4.94 -9.78
CA PRO A 36 1.01 -5.53 -10.31
C PRO A 36 0.28 -6.33 -9.23
N GLN A 37 -1.03 -6.14 -9.11
CA GLN A 37 -1.85 -6.97 -8.24
C GLN A 37 -2.00 -8.36 -8.85
N GLN A 38 -1.79 -9.42 -8.07
CA GLN A 38 -2.00 -10.78 -8.57
C GLN A 38 -3.48 -11.00 -8.90
N MET A 39 -3.75 -11.43 -10.12
CA MET A 39 -5.09 -11.71 -10.64
C MET A 39 -5.20 -13.19 -10.97
N GLU A 40 -6.30 -13.80 -10.59
CA GLU A 40 -6.61 -15.19 -10.93
C GLU A 40 -8.07 -15.29 -11.37
N GLY A 41 -8.31 -16.04 -12.46
CA GLY A 41 -9.66 -16.26 -12.96
C GLY A 41 -10.28 -15.00 -13.58
N VAL A 42 -11.60 -14.84 -13.46
CA VAL A 42 -12.34 -13.73 -14.04
C VAL A 42 -12.98 -12.88 -12.93
N LYS A 43 -12.65 -11.58 -12.90
CA LYS A 43 -13.24 -10.63 -11.96
C LYS A 43 -13.99 -9.53 -12.71
N LEU A 44 -15.31 -9.49 -12.58
CA LEU A 44 -16.14 -8.39 -13.09
C LEU A 44 -16.49 -7.45 -11.94
N LEU A 45 -16.07 -6.20 -12.05
CA LEU A 45 -16.43 -5.12 -11.14
C LEU A 45 -17.37 -4.16 -11.86
N VAL A 46 -18.59 -3.99 -11.36
CA VAL A 46 -19.55 -3.00 -11.86
C VAL A 46 -19.83 -2.01 -10.76
N THR A 47 -19.38 -0.77 -10.96
CA THR A 47 -19.56 0.32 -10.01
C THR A 47 -20.58 1.28 -10.59
N LYS A 48 -21.66 1.54 -9.84
CA LYS A 48 -22.70 2.49 -10.20
C LYS A 48 -22.78 3.57 -9.15
N THR A 49 -22.45 4.79 -9.55
CA THR A 49 -22.64 5.98 -8.72
C THR A 49 -24.10 6.43 -8.85
N LEU A 50 -24.84 6.37 -7.75
CA LEU A 50 -26.27 6.75 -7.72
C LEU A 50 -26.46 8.20 -7.26
N SER A 51 -25.57 8.71 -6.41
CA SER A 51 -25.50 10.13 -6.02
C SER A 51 -24.05 10.52 -5.67
N SER A 52 -23.81 11.80 -5.36
CA SER A 52 -22.49 12.29 -4.88
C SER A 52 -22.02 11.61 -3.60
N HIS A 53 -22.96 11.13 -2.79
CA HIS A 53 -22.69 10.53 -1.48
C HIS A 53 -22.89 9.02 -1.49
N PHE A 54 -23.49 8.43 -2.53
CA PHE A 54 -23.86 7.02 -2.55
C PHE A 54 -23.40 6.29 -3.81
N GLN A 55 -22.59 5.26 -3.61
CA GLN A 55 -22.03 4.41 -4.65
C GLN A 55 -22.30 2.94 -4.34
N VAL A 56 -22.67 2.19 -5.37
CA VAL A 56 -22.93 0.75 -5.27
C VAL A 56 -21.94 0.02 -6.16
N THR A 57 -21.28 -1.01 -5.61
CA THR A 57 -20.29 -1.81 -6.33
C THR A 57 -20.66 -3.29 -6.28
N HIS A 58 -20.82 -3.89 -7.45
CA HIS A 58 -21.04 -5.31 -7.63
C HIS A 58 -19.72 -5.96 -8.06
N THR A 59 -19.24 -6.95 -7.31
CA THR A 59 -18.04 -7.73 -7.66
C THR A 59 -18.43 -9.17 -7.90
N ILE A 60 -18.26 -9.65 -9.12
CA ILE A 60 -18.36 -11.07 -9.45
C ILE A 60 -16.94 -11.59 -9.59
N HIS A 61 -16.56 -12.57 -8.77
CA HIS A 61 -15.26 -13.22 -8.84
C HIS A 61 -15.44 -14.71 -9.15
N MET A 62 -14.91 -15.13 -10.28
CA MET A 62 -14.87 -16.52 -10.71
C MET A 62 -13.43 -16.99 -10.65
N SER A 63 -13.11 -17.88 -9.72
CA SER A 63 -11.76 -18.45 -9.59
C SER A 63 -11.75 -19.90 -10.02
N THR A 64 -10.58 -20.33 -10.52
CA THR A 64 -10.32 -21.73 -10.88
C THR A 64 -9.76 -22.55 -9.72
N LEU A 65 -9.16 -21.91 -8.71
CA LEU A 65 -8.54 -22.57 -7.55
C LEU A 65 -9.31 -22.35 -6.24
N GLY A 66 -10.10 -21.29 -6.14
CA GLY A 66 -10.86 -20.91 -4.94
C GLY A 66 -12.37 -20.80 -5.17
N PRO A 67 -13.14 -20.44 -4.12
CA PRO A 67 -14.58 -20.29 -4.24
C PRO A 67 -14.91 -19.11 -5.17
N SER A 68 -15.75 -19.38 -6.16
CA SER A 68 -16.41 -18.33 -6.92
C SER A 68 -17.47 -17.66 -6.05
N GLY A 69 -17.59 -16.34 -6.14
CA GLY A 69 -18.44 -15.58 -5.24
C GLY A 69 -18.91 -14.27 -5.84
N TYR A 70 -20.05 -13.82 -5.35
CA TYR A 70 -20.59 -12.51 -5.62
C TYR A 70 -20.54 -11.66 -4.36
N ARG A 71 -20.00 -10.44 -4.48
CA ARG A 71 -19.94 -9.47 -3.39
C ARG A 71 -20.67 -8.21 -3.80
N PHE A 72 -21.64 -7.84 -2.98
CA PHE A 72 -22.34 -6.58 -3.08
C PHE A 72 -21.82 -5.62 -2.01
N ASN A 73 -21.30 -4.48 -2.46
CA ASN A 73 -20.82 -3.40 -1.59
C ASN A 73 -21.65 -2.14 -1.85
N ALA A 74 -22.04 -1.46 -0.78
CA ALA A 74 -22.66 -0.15 -0.84
C ALA A 74 -21.85 0.81 0.04
N THR A 75 -21.43 1.92 -0.55
CA THR A 75 -20.61 2.94 0.12
C THR A 75 -21.41 4.21 0.19
N PHE A 76 -21.59 4.71 1.42
CA PHE A 76 -22.15 6.04 1.67
C PHE A 76 -21.06 6.92 2.30
N VAL A 77 -20.76 8.04 1.66
CA VAL A 77 -19.82 9.04 2.16
C VAL A 77 -20.65 10.22 2.65
N GLY A 78 -20.60 10.53 3.96
CA GLY A 78 -21.24 11.72 4.52
C GLY A 78 -20.30 12.94 4.53
N ASP A 79 -20.86 14.14 4.74
CA ASP A 79 -20.11 15.41 4.71
C ASP A 79 -19.08 15.57 5.85
N ARG A 80 -19.11 14.70 6.87
CA ARG A 80 -18.13 14.63 7.96
C ARG A 80 -17.53 13.23 8.03
N GLN A 81 -16.38 13.04 7.36
CA GLN A 81 -15.61 11.81 7.43
C GLN A 81 -14.59 11.89 8.58
N LEU A 82 -14.72 11.02 9.58
CA LEU A 82 -13.84 11.02 10.76
C LEU A 82 -12.57 10.16 10.60
N SER A 83 -12.46 9.33 9.55
CA SER A 83 -11.22 8.69 9.05
C SER A 83 -11.56 7.81 7.82
N PRO A 84 -10.69 7.65 6.82
CA PRO A 84 -10.91 6.73 5.71
C PRO A 84 -10.18 5.38 5.96
N THR A 85 -10.78 4.46 6.71
CA THR A 85 -10.25 3.09 6.82
C THR A 85 -11.36 2.04 6.80
N GLU A 86 -11.02 0.90 6.19
CA GLU A 86 -11.87 -0.04 5.48
C GLU A 86 -12.92 -0.76 6.36
N THR A 87 -14.14 -0.94 5.83
CA THR A 87 -15.15 -1.84 6.40
C THR A 87 -15.11 -3.21 5.70
N HIS A 88 -14.59 -4.23 6.39
CA HIS A 88 -14.64 -5.63 5.93
C HIS A 88 -15.99 -6.29 6.27
N GLN A 89 -16.52 -7.09 5.35
CA GLN A 89 -17.87 -7.65 5.40
C GLN A 89 -17.97 -8.94 6.23
N ALA A 90 -18.89 -8.91 7.21
CA ALA A 90 -19.84 -9.95 7.64
C ALA A 90 -19.35 -11.38 7.95
N LYS A 91 -18.71 -11.49 9.11
CA LYS A 91 -19.13 -12.37 10.23
C LYS A 91 -18.78 -11.55 11.48
N PHE A 92 -19.64 -11.47 12.50
CA PHE A 92 -19.39 -10.65 13.70
C PHE A 92 -18.22 -11.28 14.51
N VAL A 93 -16.99 -11.08 14.04
CA VAL A 93 -15.81 -11.85 14.47
C VAL A 93 -14.77 -10.96 15.15
N THR A 94 -14.68 -9.68 14.78
CA THR A 94 -13.73 -8.73 15.38
C THR A 94 -14.28 -7.31 15.39
N TRP A 95 -14.13 -6.60 16.50
CA TRP A 95 -14.32 -5.15 16.57
C TRP A 95 -12.95 -4.47 16.47
N GLN A 96 -12.82 -3.43 15.65
CA GLN A 96 -11.61 -2.62 15.58
C GLN A 96 -11.99 -1.15 15.75
N PHE A 97 -11.31 -0.46 16.67
CA PHE A 97 -11.42 0.98 16.86
C PHE A 97 -10.10 1.60 16.42
N ASP A 98 -10.17 2.64 15.61
CA ASP A 98 -9.00 3.39 15.17
C ASP A 98 -9.18 4.87 15.50
N GLY A 99 -8.12 5.49 16.00
CA GLY A 99 -8.07 6.91 16.30
C GLY A 99 -6.80 7.50 15.71
N GLU A 100 -6.95 8.37 14.71
CA GLU A 100 -5.86 9.10 14.09
C GLU A 100 -5.85 10.56 14.56
N TYR A 101 -4.69 11.02 15.00
CA TYR A 101 -4.41 12.40 15.33
C TYR A 101 -3.28 12.93 14.46
N ARG A 102 -3.61 13.87 13.56
CA ARG A 102 -2.65 14.57 12.72
C ARG A 102 -2.39 15.96 13.29
N GLY A 103 -1.16 16.19 13.75
CA GLY A 103 -0.63 17.51 14.04
C GLY A 103 0.10 18.10 12.84
N ASP A 104 0.75 19.26 13.05
CA ASP A 104 1.52 19.94 12.00
C ASP A 104 2.77 19.14 11.61
N ASP A 105 3.54 18.69 12.62
CA ASP A 105 4.84 18.02 12.41
C ASP A 105 4.81 16.52 12.80
N CYS A 106 3.71 16.04 13.39
CA CYS A 106 3.58 14.67 13.88
C CYS A 106 2.22 14.05 13.52
N THR A 107 2.19 12.73 13.47
CA THR A 107 0.97 11.94 13.29
C THR A 107 1.01 10.75 14.23
N ALA A 108 -0.02 10.61 15.05
CA ALA A 108 -0.18 9.52 15.97
C ALA A 108 -1.46 8.76 15.64
N THR A 109 -1.38 7.44 15.53
CA THR A 109 -2.54 6.57 15.32
C THR A 109 -2.59 5.53 16.42
N LEU A 110 -3.79 5.25 16.90
CA LEU A 110 -4.05 4.26 17.91
C LEU A 110 -5.17 3.33 17.42
N THR A 111 -4.82 2.07 17.21
CA THR A 111 -5.76 1.03 16.77
C THR A 111 -5.93 -0.01 17.88
N LEU A 112 -7.18 -0.23 18.29
CA LEU A 112 -7.60 -1.27 19.22
C LEU A 112 -8.34 -2.35 18.46
N GLY A 113 -7.69 -3.51 18.29
CA GLY A 113 -8.23 -4.67 17.58
C GLY A 113 -8.70 -5.76 18.54
N ASN A 114 -9.94 -6.21 18.32
CA ASN A 114 -10.58 -7.35 18.96
C ASN A 114 -10.45 -7.37 20.51
N PRO A 115 -10.89 -6.32 21.23
CA PRO A 115 -10.86 -6.32 22.70
C PRO A 115 -11.91 -7.31 23.25
N ASP A 116 -11.45 -8.40 23.84
CA ASP A 116 -12.29 -9.34 24.58
C ASP A 116 -12.01 -9.20 26.09
N LEU A 117 -12.94 -8.56 26.79
CA LEU A 117 -12.88 -8.33 28.23
C LEU A 117 -13.03 -9.62 29.04
N LEU A 118 -13.68 -10.65 28.50
CA LEU A 118 -13.93 -11.92 29.17
C LEU A 118 -12.75 -12.90 28.98
N GLY A 119 -12.22 -12.97 27.76
CA GLY A 119 -11.03 -13.76 27.43
C GLY A 119 -9.70 -13.07 27.75
N GLY A 120 -9.71 -11.83 28.22
CA GLY A 120 -8.49 -11.07 28.53
C GLY A 120 -7.57 -10.88 27.31
N SER A 121 -8.14 -10.87 26.11
CA SER A 121 -7.38 -10.75 24.86
C SER A 121 -7.55 -9.36 24.26
N VAL A 122 -6.45 -8.74 23.85
CA VAL A 122 -6.47 -7.42 23.23
C VAL A 122 -5.28 -7.26 22.30
N ILE A 123 -5.50 -6.60 21.16
CA ILE A 123 -4.45 -6.13 20.28
C ILE A 123 -4.50 -4.61 20.30
N LEU A 124 -3.40 -4.00 20.71
CA LEU A 124 -3.19 -2.56 20.69
C LEU A 124 -2.05 -2.27 19.72
N VAL A 125 -2.31 -1.44 18.73
CA VAL A 125 -1.31 -0.93 17.80
C VAL A 125 -1.23 0.58 17.97
N ALA A 126 -0.04 1.08 18.25
CA ALA A 126 0.21 2.51 18.33
C ALA A 126 1.28 2.87 17.30
N HIS A 127 0.99 3.82 16.42
CA HIS A 127 2.00 4.41 15.54
C HIS A 127 2.26 5.85 15.92
N PHE A 128 3.51 6.25 15.78
CA PHE A 128 3.93 7.62 15.96
C PHE A 128 4.94 7.97 14.87
N LEU A 129 4.61 8.94 14.02
CA LEU A 129 5.50 9.50 13.01
C LEU A 129 5.75 10.97 13.31
N GLN A 130 7.00 11.40 13.14
CA GLN A 130 7.41 12.77 13.31
C GLN A 130 8.33 13.19 12.16
N SER A 131 8.02 14.33 11.56
CA SER A 131 8.87 14.99 10.58
C SER A 131 10.02 15.68 11.32
N ILE A 132 11.27 15.23 11.09
CA ILE A 132 12.47 15.83 11.70
C ILE A 132 13.07 16.88 10.77
N THR A 133 12.95 16.65 9.46
CA THR A 133 13.49 17.51 8.40
C THR A 133 12.46 17.56 7.28
N PRO A 134 12.41 18.59 6.41
CA PRO A 134 11.42 18.64 5.31
C PRO A 134 11.44 17.45 4.35
N ARG A 135 12.48 16.61 4.43
CA ARG A 135 12.67 15.40 3.63
C ARG A 135 12.71 14.11 4.44
N MET A 136 12.79 14.18 5.78
CA MET A 136 13.04 13.02 6.63
C MET A 136 11.99 12.92 7.72
N VAL A 137 11.28 11.80 7.71
CA VAL A 137 10.27 11.42 8.70
C VAL A 137 10.80 10.18 9.42
N LEU A 138 10.82 10.22 10.74
CA LEU A 138 11.12 9.06 11.56
C LEU A 138 9.92 8.76 12.44
N GLY A 139 9.82 7.53 12.90
CA GLY A 139 8.80 7.15 13.85
C GLY A 139 8.92 5.71 14.29
N GLY A 140 7.85 5.22 14.89
CA GLY A 140 7.79 3.86 15.35
C GLY A 140 6.37 3.34 15.42
N GLU A 141 6.29 2.02 15.43
CA GLU A 141 5.10 1.23 15.64
C GLU A 141 5.33 0.35 16.86
N MET A 142 4.36 0.33 17.76
CA MET A 142 4.30 -0.59 18.88
C MET A 142 3.05 -1.44 18.74
N VAL A 143 3.24 -2.74 18.55
CA VAL A 143 2.17 -3.74 18.55
C VAL A 143 2.24 -4.52 19.85
N TYR A 144 1.26 -4.27 20.71
CA TYR A 144 1.07 -5.03 21.93
C TYR A 144 -0.09 -6.00 21.74
N HIS A 145 0.17 -7.29 21.88
CA HIS A 145 -0.88 -8.30 21.87
C HIS A 145 -0.82 -9.11 23.16
N ARG A 146 -1.99 -9.27 23.76
CA ARG A 146 -2.18 -10.09 24.94
C ARG A 146 -3.23 -11.14 24.61
N ARG A 147 -2.90 -12.40 24.82
CA ARG A 147 -3.79 -13.57 24.75
C ARG A 147 -3.59 -14.42 26.01
N PRO A 148 -4.56 -15.25 26.40
CA PRO A 148 -4.38 -16.17 27.53
C PRO A 148 -3.13 -17.04 27.35
N GLY A 149 -2.09 -16.78 28.16
CA GLY A 149 -0.82 -17.51 28.13
C GLY A 149 0.23 -16.99 27.15
N GLU A 150 -0.05 -15.95 26.36
CA GLU A 150 0.92 -15.34 25.43
C GLU A 150 0.82 -13.81 25.51
N GLU A 151 1.90 -13.17 25.96
CA GLU A 151 2.05 -11.73 25.98
C GLU A 151 3.25 -11.35 25.11
N GLY A 152 3.05 -10.41 24.19
CA GLY A 152 4.12 -9.94 23.32
C GLY A 152 3.97 -8.47 22.98
N ALA A 153 5.08 -7.76 23.07
CA ALA A 153 5.24 -6.41 22.56
C ALA A 153 6.28 -6.44 21.43
N ILE A 154 5.90 -5.94 20.26
CA ILE A 154 6.79 -5.78 19.12
C ILE A 154 6.95 -4.28 18.89
N LEU A 155 8.19 -3.82 18.96
CA LEU A 155 8.56 -2.47 18.58
C LEU A 155 9.21 -2.51 17.19
N THR A 156 8.72 -1.66 16.30
CA THR A 156 9.24 -1.45 14.96
C THR A 156 9.60 0.02 14.82
N LEU A 157 10.82 0.30 14.37
CA LEU A 157 11.26 1.64 14.02
C LEU A 157 10.99 1.85 12.53
N ALA A 158 10.48 3.03 12.17
CA ALA A 158 10.17 3.40 10.81
C ALA A 158 10.91 4.67 10.41
N GLY A 159 11.41 4.70 9.18
CA GLY A 159 12.06 5.85 8.58
C GLY A 159 11.60 6.04 7.14
N LYS A 160 11.38 7.28 6.74
CA LYS A 160 11.06 7.68 5.38
C LYS A 160 11.89 8.88 4.98
N TYR A 161 12.51 8.77 3.82
CA TYR A 161 13.29 9.82 3.19
C TYR A 161 12.69 10.15 1.82
N THR A 162 12.20 11.37 1.67
CA THR A 162 11.57 11.88 0.46
C THR A 162 12.53 12.85 -0.24
N ALA A 163 13.06 12.44 -1.39
CA ALA A 163 13.80 13.31 -2.30
C ALA A 163 12.88 13.84 -3.43
N GLN A 164 13.43 14.63 -4.35
CA GLN A 164 12.66 15.23 -5.45
C GLN A 164 12.12 14.20 -6.45
N LYS A 165 12.83 13.09 -6.67
CA LYS A 165 12.49 12.06 -7.67
C LYS A 165 12.32 10.65 -7.10
N TRP A 166 12.70 10.45 -5.84
CA TRP A 166 12.70 9.14 -5.20
C TRP A 166 12.32 9.23 -3.74
N VAL A 167 11.77 8.14 -3.22
CA VAL A 167 11.37 7.98 -1.83
C VAL A 167 11.90 6.65 -1.34
N ALA A 168 12.63 6.66 -0.24
CA ALA A 168 13.10 5.45 0.41
C ALA A 168 12.46 5.34 1.78
N THR A 169 11.98 4.15 2.13
CA THR A 169 11.42 3.88 3.45
C THR A 169 12.00 2.59 4.01
N LEU A 170 12.11 2.53 5.33
CA LEU A 170 12.75 1.46 6.06
C LEU A 170 12.01 1.25 7.37
N ASN A 171 11.50 0.05 7.57
CA ASN A 171 10.93 -0.44 8.82
C ASN A 171 11.83 -1.53 9.36
N VAL A 172 12.24 -1.44 10.62
CA VAL A 172 13.06 -2.45 11.29
C VAL A 172 12.49 -2.69 12.67
N GLY A 173 12.10 -3.92 12.94
CA GLY A 173 11.58 -4.35 14.23
C GLY A 173 12.08 -5.73 14.62
N TYR A 174 11.65 -6.19 15.78
CA TYR A 174 12.02 -7.52 16.27
C TYR A 174 11.58 -8.66 15.32
N GLY A 175 10.47 -8.46 14.60
CA GLY A 175 9.93 -9.45 13.65
C GLY A 175 10.64 -9.51 12.29
N GLY A 176 11.41 -8.49 11.92
CA GLY A 176 11.99 -8.38 10.59
C GLY A 176 12.33 -6.94 10.18
N ALA A 177 12.84 -6.80 8.97
CA ALA A 177 13.09 -5.55 8.31
C ALA A 177 12.35 -5.49 6.98
N HIS A 178 11.74 -4.35 6.66
CA HIS A 178 11.06 -4.10 5.40
C HIS A 178 11.56 -2.76 4.85
N ALA A 179 12.31 -2.81 3.75
CA ALA A 179 12.81 -1.65 3.04
C ALA A 179 12.08 -1.51 1.71
N SER A 180 11.70 -0.29 1.35
CA SER A 180 11.13 0.00 0.04
C SER A 180 11.75 1.24 -0.58
N TYR A 181 11.97 1.20 -1.89
CA TYR A 181 12.57 2.27 -2.65
C TYR A 181 11.73 2.53 -3.90
N TYR A 182 11.10 3.70 -3.93
CA TYR A 182 10.33 4.20 -5.04
C TYR A 182 11.14 5.24 -5.82
N HIS A 183 11.17 5.14 -7.14
CA HIS A 183 11.83 6.09 -8.02
C HIS A 183 10.97 6.42 -9.23
N ARG A 184 10.67 7.70 -9.41
CA ARG A 184 9.99 8.21 -10.60
C ARG A 184 11.03 8.70 -11.60
N ALA A 185 11.36 7.83 -12.55
CA ALA A 185 12.33 8.13 -13.60
C ALA A 185 11.79 9.21 -14.56
N ASN A 186 10.54 9.03 -15.02
CA ASN A 186 9.83 9.94 -15.94
C ASN A 186 8.33 9.99 -15.61
N GLU A 187 7.56 10.83 -16.29
CA GLU A 187 6.09 10.86 -16.12
C GLU A 187 5.42 9.55 -16.54
N GLN A 188 6.02 8.84 -17.50
CA GLN A 188 5.54 7.57 -18.02
C GLN A 188 6.08 6.36 -17.25
N VAL A 189 7.20 6.48 -16.54
CA VAL A 189 7.93 5.34 -15.97
C VAL A 189 8.19 5.54 -14.48
N GLN A 190 7.70 4.60 -13.69
CA GLN A 190 7.90 4.53 -12.25
C GLN A 190 8.48 3.16 -11.89
N VAL A 191 9.38 3.13 -10.93
CA VAL A 191 10.07 1.92 -10.49
C VAL A 191 9.93 1.82 -8.98
N GLY A 192 9.68 0.61 -8.50
CA GLY A 192 9.57 0.26 -7.09
C GLY A 192 10.45 -0.94 -6.78
N VAL A 193 11.12 -0.92 -5.64
CA VAL A 193 11.93 -2.03 -5.15
C VAL A 193 11.55 -2.28 -3.71
N GLU A 194 11.25 -3.53 -3.36
CA GLU A 194 10.93 -3.94 -2.00
C GLU A 194 11.88 -5.05 -1.56
N LEU A 195 12.34 -4.94 -0.33
CA LEU A 195 13.16 -5.93 0.36
C LEU A 195 12.47 -6.22 1.69
N GLU A 196 12.00 -7.46 1.84
CA GLU A 196 11.38 -7.95 3.07
C GLU A 196 12.28 -9.04 3.65
N ALA A 197 12.79 -8.81 4.85
CA ALA A 197 13.60 -9.76 5.61
C ALA A 197 12.86 -10.13 6.89
N ASN A 198 12.45 -11.38 7.01
CA ASN A 198 11.77 -11.89 8.19
C ASN A 198 12.75 -12.64 9.08
N THR A 199 13.07 -12.08 10.24
CA THR A 199 14.05 -12.67 11.17
C THR A 199 13.55 -13.97 11.80
N ARG A 200 12.23 -14.14 11.95
CA ARG A 200 11.63 -15.33 12.57
C ARG A 200 11.68 -16.54 11.63
N LEU A 201 11.40 -16.32 10.35
CA LEU A 201 11.41 -17.37 9.32
C LEU A 201 12.79 -17.53 8.67
N GLN A 202 13.71 -16.59 8.90
CA GLN A 202 15.00 -16.49 8.21
C GLN A 202 14.84 -16.43 6.68
N GLU A 203 13.72 -15.87 6.22
CA GLU A 203 13.41 -15.68 4.81
C GLU A 203 13.69 -14.23 4.42
N THR A 204 14.29 -14.05 3.24
CA THR A 204 14.52 -12.73 2.66
C THR A 204 13.98 -12.74 1.23
N THR A 205 13.06 -11.84 0.96
CA THR A 205 12.36 -11.69 -0.31
C THR A 205 12.73 -10.34 -0.91
N PHE A 206 13.09 -10.33 -2.18
CA PHE A 206 13.44 -9.12 -2.92
C PHE A 206 12.58 -9.02 -4.17
N ALA A 207 11.78 -7.96 -4.25
CA ALA A 207 10.85 -7.71 -5.33
C ALA A 207 11.22 -6.42 -6.08
N PHE A 208 11.29 -6.52 -7.40
CA PHE A 208 11.49 -5.40 -8.31
C PHE A 208 10.23 -5.21 -9.17
N GLY A 209 9.62 -4.03 -9.07
CA GLY A 209 8.42 -3.64 -9.78
C GLY A 209 8.65 -2.43 -10.68
N TYR A 210 7.93 -2.36 -11.79
CA TYR A 210 7.91 -1.17 -12.62
C TYR A 210 6.52 -0.94 -13.20
N GLN A 211 6.18 0.33 -13.37
CA GLN A 211 4.91 0.77 -13.94
C GLN A 211 5.18 1.70 -15.13
N LEU A 212 4.61 1.32 -16.27
CA LEU A 212 4.62 2.07 -17.52
C LEU A 212 3.22 2.61 -17.77
N ASN A 213 3.10 3.93 -17.82
CA ASN A 213 1.87 4.63 -18.19
C ASN A 213 2.02 5.18 -19.61
N LEU A 214 1.19 4.69 -20.53
CA LEU A 214 1.16 5.08 -21.94
C LEU A 214 -0.14 5.88 -22.20
N PRO A 215 -0.13 7.21 -21.98
CA PRO A 215 -1.34 8.03 -22.10
C PRO A 215 -1.92 8.03 -23.52
N GLN A 216 -1.07 7.98 -24.55
CA GLN A 216 -1.52 7.94 -25.96
C GLN A 216 -2.36 6.70 -26.29
N ALA A 217 -2.08 5.58 -25.62
CA ALA A 217 -2.78 4.32 -25.84
C ALA A 217 -3.86 4.05 -24.77
N ASN A 218 -4.00 4.91 -23.75
CA ASN A 218 -4.84 4.64 -22.56
C ASN A 218 -4.51 3.30 -21.89
N VAL A 219 -3.22 2.98 -21.81
CA VAL A 219 -2.71 1.71 -21.27
C VAL A 219 -1.81 1.98 -20.06
N VAL A 220 -1.99 1.19 -19.01
CA VAL A 220 -1.07 1.11 -17.88
C VAL A 220 -0.57 -0.33 -17.80
N PHE A 221 0.75 -0.51 -17.85
CA PHE A 221 1.38 -1.81 -17.66
C PHE A 221 2.18 -1.80 -16.37
N ARG A 222 2.03 -2.84 -15.56
CA ARG A 222 2.80 -3.06 -14.33
C ARG A 222 3.50 -4.40 -14.44
N GLY A 223 4.80 -4.44 -14.18
CA GLY A 223 5.60 -5.66 -14.16
C GLY A 223 6.23 -5.87 -12.78
N LEU A 224 6.44 -7.13 -12.42
CA LEU A 224 7.10 -7.57 -11.19
C LEU A 224 8.06 -8.72 -11.51
N VAL A 225 9.20 -8.68 -10.84
CA VAL A 225 10.18 -9.76 -10.76
C VAL A 225 10.57 -9.92 -9.30
N ASP A 226 10.44 -11.13 -8.75
CA ASP A 226 10.75 -11.44 -7.36
C ASP A 226 11.91 -12.45 -7.25
N SER A 227 12.63 -12.46 -6.13
CA SER A 227 13.76 -13.35 -5.82
C SER A 227 13.35 -14.84 -5.78
N ASN A 228 12.06 -15.11 -5.61
CA ASN A 228 11.47 -16.45 -5.68
C ASN A 228 11.29 -16.96 -7.13
N TRP A 229 11.99 -16.36 -8.10
CA TRP A 229 11.85 -16.65 -9.54
C TRP A 229 10.42 -16.54 -10.05
N SER A 230 9.65 -15.64 -9.45
CA SER A 230 8.30 -15.32 -9.88
C SER A 230 8.36 -14.05 -10.73
N VAL A 231 7.80 -14.13 -11.93
CA VAL A 231 7.68 -13.01 -12.85
C VAL A 231 6.21 -12.82 -13.20
N GLY A 232 5.77 -11.58 -13.27
CA GLY A 232 4.39 -11.32 -13.62
C GLY A 232 4.16 -9.91 -14.09
N GLY A 233 2.99 -9.68 -14.66
CA GLY A 233 2.57 -8.36 -15.05
C GLY A 233 1.07 -8.26 -15.24
N VAL A 234 0.60 -7.03 -15.15
CA VAL A 234 -0.80 -6.64 -15.37
C VAL A 234 -0.83 -5.53 -16.40
N LEU A 235 -1.63 -5.74 -17.44
CA LEU A 235 -1.93 -4.76 -18.48
C LEU A 235 -3.36 -4.25 -18.29
N GLU A 236 -3.51 -2.99 -17.95
CA GLU A 236 -4.78 -2.29 -17.87
C GLU A 236 -4.97 -1.42 -19.11
N LYS A 237 -6.12 -1.55 -19.76
CA LYS A 237 -6.51 -0.81 -20.97
C LYS A 237 -7.86 -0.15 -20.71
N LYS A 238 -7.90 1.18 -20.75
CA LYS A 238 -9.15 1.94 -20.73
C LYS A 238 -9.67 2.07 -22.16
N LEU A 239 -10.96 1.84 -22.36
CA LEU A 239 -11.60 1.79 -23.68
C LEU A 239 -12.60 2.94 -23.89
N PRO A 240 -12.14 4.18 -24.18
CA PRO A 240 -13.07 5.25 -24.57
C PRO A 240 -13.80 4.87 -25.88
N PRO A 241 -15.09 5.22 -26.06
CA PRO A 241 -15.93 6.11 -25.25
C PRO A 241 -16.66 5.44 -24.07
N LEU A 242 -16.52 4.12 -23.89
CA LEU A 242 -17.18 3.39 -22.81
C LEU A 242 -16.38 3.54 -21.51
N PRO A 243 -17.02 3.66 -20.34
CA PRO A 243 -16.32 3.69 -19.05
C PRO A 243 -15.89 2.29 -18.61
N VAL A 244 -15.25 1.54 -19.52
CA VAL A 244 -14.79 0.17 -19.31
C VAL A 244 -13.26 0.14 -19.30
N THR A 245 -12.71 -0.47 -18.25
CA THR A 245 -11.29 -0.80 -18.13
C THR A 245 -11.12 -2.30 -18.15
N LEU A 246 -10.32 -2.80 -19.09
CA LEU A 246 -9.93 -4.20 -19.15
C LEU A 246 -8.56 -4.36 -18.49
N ALA A 247 -8.41 -5.33 -17.62
CA ALA A 247 -7.15 -5.67 -16.98
C ALA A 247 -6.82 -7.15 -17.27
N LEU A 248 -5.63 -7.40 -17.77
CA LEU A 248 -5.09 -8.75 -18.05
C LEU A 248 -3.86 -8.96 -17.18
N GLY A 249 -3.91 -9.94 -16.29
CA GLY A 249 -2.81 -10.31 -15.41
C GLY A 249 -2.26 -11.69 -15.75
N ALA A 250 -0.93 -11.83 -15.74
CA ALA A 250 -0.26 -13.11 -15.89
C ALA A 250 0.94 -13.18 -14.94
N PHE A 251 1.05 -14.30 -14.22
CA PHE A 251 2.08 -14.56 -13.22
C PHE A 251 2.62 -15.97 -13.41
N LEU A 252 3.93 -16.09 -13.56
CA LEU A 252 4.65 -17.34 -13.73
C LEU A 252 5.67 -17.49 -12.61
N ASN A 253 5.60 -18.59 -11.88
CA ASN A 253 6.66 -19.00 -10.98
C ASN A 253 7.49 -20.10 -11.65
N HIS A 254 8.74 -19.78 -11.99
CA HIS A 254 9.64 -20.70 -12.69
C HIS A 254 10.09 -21.87 -11.81
N TRP A 255 10.23 -21.66 -10.50
CA TRP A 255 10.68 -22.72 -9.60
C TRP A 255 9.60 -23.78 -9.37
N LYS A 256 8.36 -23.34 -9.16
CA LYS A 256 7.20 -24.21 -8.91
C LYS A 256 6.50 -24.64 -10.20
N ASN A 257 6.92 -24.14 -11.37
CA ASN A 257 6.27 -24.33 -12.67
C ASN A 257 4.76 -24.08 -12.62
N ARG A 258 4.34 -23.02 -11.91
CA ARG A 258 2.93 -22.64 -11.80
C ARG A 258 2.68 -21.33 -12.53
N PHE A 259 1.77 -21.37 -13.49
CA PHE A 259 1.28 -20.22 -14.24
C PHE A 259 -0.14 -19.90 -13.80
N HIS A 260 -0.37 -18.65 -13.43
CA HIS A 260 -1.69 -18.12 -13.11
C HIS A 260 -1.95 -16.94 -14.02
N CYS A 261 -3.11 -16.96 -14.68
CA CYS A 261 -3.60 -15.81 -15.43
C CYS A 261 -4.96 -15.40 -14.89
N GLY A 262 -5.24 -14.11 -15.03
CA GLY A 262 -6.49 -13.51 -14.62
C GLY A 262 -6.91 -12.43 -15.59
N PHE A 263 -8.21 -12.25 -15.69
CA PHE A 263 -8.82 -11.19 -16.46
C PHE A 263 -9.80 -10.44 -15.57
N SER A 264 -9.77 -9.12 -15.60
CA SER A 264 -10.77 -8.30 -14.94
C SER A 264 -11.36 -7.28 -15.88
N VAL A 265 -12.67 -7.10 -15.74
CA VAL A 265 -13.41 -6.04 -16.41
C VAL A 265 -13.94 -5.14 -15.31
N ILE A 266 -13.60 -3.86 -15.40
CA ILE A 266 -14.10 -2.83 -14.50
C ILE A 266 -15.00 -1.91 -15.31
N VAL A 267 -16.26 -1.86 -14.95
CA VAL A 267 -17.27 -0.96 -15.52
C VAL A 267 -17.60 0.08 -14.46
N GLY A 268 -17.42 1.36 -14.78
CA GLY A 268 -17.70 2.49 -13.89
C GLY A 268 -18.67 3.49 -14.47
#